data_AF-A0A6I3MXV4-F1
#
_entry.id   AF-A0A6I3MXV4-F1
#
_cell.length_a   1.000
_cell.length_b   1.000
_cell.length_c   1.000
_cell.angle_alpha   90.00
_cell.angle_beta   90.00
_cell.angle_gamma   90.00
#
_symmetry.space_group_name_H-M   'P 1'
#
loop_
_entity.id
_entity.type
_entity.pdbx_description
1 polymer ?
#
loop_
_entity_poly.entity_id
_entity_poly.type
_entity_poly.pdbx_seq_one_letter_code
_entity_poly.pdbx_strand_id
1 'polypeptide(L)'
;AAATVPTGKHLAEKYGVSTEQVKEMQANVCAVADGEGLCYNLDETLSGNTLDAHRALLWAATIGKQDQLLEAMYSGYFENSAPLFSHQDICVMAESIGIPSSDVMQVLESDQFHSEVIADRDLAAQLGATGVPFFVFDMKFGISGAQPLEHFIETLNSAWAEKA
;
A
#
# COMPACT_ATOMS: atom_id res chain seq x y z
N ALA A 1 4.08 15.53 -14.15
CA ALA A 1 3.96 15.04 -12.77
C ALA A 1 2.54 14.53 -12.57
N ALA A 2 2.36 13.40 -11.88
CA ALA A 2 1.03 12.97 -11.48
C ALA A 2 0.40 14.05 -10.60
N ALA A 3 -0.90 14.30 -10.77
CA ALA A 3 -1.60 15.27 -9.93
C ALA A 3 -1.72 14.71 -8.51
N THR A 4 -1.11 15.40 -7.54
CA THR A 4 -1.21 15.09 -6.12
C THR A 4 -1.99 16.16 -5.38
N VAL A 5 -2.63 15.79 -4.28
CA VAL A 5 -3.35 16.70 -3.39
C VAL A 5 -2.99 16.41 -1.94
N PRO A 6 -3.06 17.39 -1.01
CA PRO A 6 -2.91 17.11 0.42
C PRO A 6 -3.89 16.04 0.88
N THR A 7 -3.40 14.99 1.53
CA THR A 7 -4.22 13.84 1.96
C THR A 7 -5.35 14.26 2.87
N GLY A 8 -5.09 15.17 3.81
CA GLY A 8 -6.12 15.73 4.68
C GLY A 8 -7.33 16.31 3.92
N LYS A 9 -7.06 17.04 2.83
CA LYS A 9 -8.09 17.61 1.96
C LYS A 9 -8.81 16.52 1.15
N HIS A 10 -8.06 15.58 0.59
CA HIS A 10 -8.63 14.47 -0.19
C HIS A 10 -9.60 13.63 0.65
N LEU A 11 -9.22 13.28 1.88
CA LEU A 11 -10.06 12.49 2.77
C LEU A 11 -11.30 13.27 3.22
N ALA A 12 -11.17 14.57 3.49
CA ALA A 12 -12.31 15.43 3.84
C ALA A 12 -13.37 15.44 2.72
N GLU A 13 -12.93 15.61 1.46
CA GLU A 13 -13.81 15.55 0.29
C GLU A 13 -14.40 14.15 0.08
N LYS A 14 -13.58 13.10 0.17
CA LYS A 14 -13.99 11.70 -0.06
C LYS A 14 -15.04 11.22 0.94
N TYR A 15 -14.90 11.59 2.22
CA TYR A 15 -15.81 11.14 3.28
C TYR A 15 -16.88 12.16 3.66
N GLY A 16 -16.86 13.37 3.09
CA GLY A 16 -17.83 14.42 3.39
C GLY A 16 -17.71 14.95 4.83
N VAL A 17 -16.48 15.04 5.34
CA VAL A 17 -16.17 15.47 6.72
C VAL A 17 -15.26 16.69 6.71
N SER A 18 -15.15 17.37 7.86
CA SER A 18 -14.21 18.49 8.02
C SER A 18 -12.75 18.03 8.08
N THR A 19 -11.81 18.93 7.76
CA THR A 19 -10.36 18.65 7.90
C THR A 19 -9.94 18.36 9.33
N GLU A 20 -10.62 18.93 10.33
CA GLU A 20 -10.36 18.63 11.74
C GLU A 20 -10.77 17.19 12.09
N GLN A 21 -11.92 16.72 11.59
CA GLN A 21 -12.31 15.30 11.74
C GLN A 21 -11.32 14.37 11.04
N VAL A 22 -10.76 14.76 9.89
CA VAL A 22 -9.70 13.97 9.25
C VAL A 22 -8.45 13.88 10.11
N LYS A 23 -8.03 14.97 10.77
CA LYS A 23 -6.90 14.94 11.71
C LYS A 23 -7.15 13.97 12.86
N GLU A 24 -8.36 13.96 13.43
CA GLU A 24 -8.74 12.98 14.46
C GLU A 24 -8.67 11.54 13.93
N MET A 25 -9.15 11.29 12.71
CA MET A 25 -9.04 9.98 12.06
C MET A 25 -7.58 9.56 11.84
N GLN A 26 -6.73 10.47 11.36
CA GLN A 26 -5.30 10.21 11.15
C GLN A 26 -4.56 9.99 12.48
N ALA A 27 -4.90 10.75 13.53
CA ALA A 27 -4.34 10.55 14.86
C ALA A 27 -4.66 9.15 15.43
N ASN A 28 -5.88 8.65 15.18
CA ASN A 28 -6.23 7.27 15.54
C ASN A 28 -5.39 6.24 14.78
N VAL A 29 -5.12 6.47 13.48
CA VAL A 29 -4.23 5.59 12.69
C VAL A 29 -2.81 5.61 13.23
N CYS A 30 -2.25 6.79 13.55
CA CYS A 30 -0.93 6.91 14.17
C CYS A 30 -0.88 6.17 15.52
N ALA A 31 -1.89 6.31 16.37
CA ALA A 31 -1.93 5.63 17.67
C ALA A 31 -1.97 4.10 17.54
N VAL A 32 -2.65 3.57 16.52
CA VAL A 32 -2.62 2.13 16.20
C VAL A 32 -1.23 1.71 15.71
N ALA A 33 -0.63 2.48 14.81
CA ALA A 33 0.71 2.22 14.28
C ALA A 33 1.79 2.24 15.39
N ASP A 34 1.71 3.20 16.32
CA ASP A 34 2.61 3.31 17.48
C ASP A 34 2.55 2.04 18.35
N GLY A 35 1.36 1.43 18.48
CA GLY A 35 1.17 0.15 19.19
C GLY A 35 1.94 -1.01 18.57
N GLU A 36 2.21 -0.95 17.26
CA GLU A 36 3.00 -1.92 16.49
C GLU A 36 4.47 -1.47 16.31
N GLY A 37 4.88 -0.37 16.95
CA GLY A 37 6.24 0.17 16.85
C GLY A 37 6.53 0.99 15.58
N LEU A 38 5.48 1.40 14.85
CA LEU A 38 5.57 2.19 13.62
C LEU A 38 5.23 3.66 13.90
N CYS A 39 6.22 4.56 13.80
CA CYS A 39 6.03 5.97 14.10
C CYS A 39 5.57 6.74 12.85
N TYR A 40 4.26 6.84 12.66
CA TYR A 40 3.69 7.49 11.48
C TYR A 40 3.61 9.02 11.62
N ASN A 41 3.94 9.71 10.53
CA ASN A 41 3.74 11.14 10.31
C ASN A 41 2.82 11.35 9.10
N LEU A 42 1.53 11.65 9.35
CA LEU A 42 0.53 11.72 8.30
C LEU A 42 0.12 13.16 7.92
N ASP A 43 0.61 14.17 8.65
CA ASP A 43 0.14 15.55 8.56
C ASP A 43 0.37 16.19 7.19
N GLU A 44 1.52 15.88 6.57
CA GLU A 44 1.94 16.47 5.28
C GLU A 44 1.89 15.47 4.13
N THR A 45 1.24 14.32 4.33
CA THR A 45 1.11 13.32 3.28
C THR A 45 0.30 13.84 2.09
N LEU A 46 0.68 13.36 0.91
CA LEU A 46 -0.01 13.63 -0.34
C LEU A 46 -0.80 12.39 -0.78
N SER A 47 -1.91 12.60 -1.48
CA SER A 47 -2.67 11.55 -2.15
C SER A 47 -2.57 11.73 -3.65
N GLY A 48 -2.34 10.63 -4.36
CA GLY A 48 -2.17 10.59 -5.81
C GLY A 48 -2.33 9.17 -6.35
N ASN A 49 -2.06 9.00 -7.64
CA ASN A 49 -2.17 7.71 -8.31
C ASN A 49 -0.95 6.82 -7.97
N THR A 50 -1.18 5.60 -7.49
CA THR A 50 -0.13 4.63 -7.10
C THR A 50 0.09 3.51 -8.13
N LEU A 51 -0.49 3.60 -9.33
CA LEU A 51 -0.36 2.59 -10.39
C LEU A 51 1.11 2.28 -10.69
N ASP A 52 1.94 3.31 -10.85
CA ASP A 52 3.36 3.14 -11.15
C ASP A 52 4.16 2.56 -9.96
N ALA A 53 3.76 2.87 -8.72
CA ALA A 53 4.34 2.23 -7.54
C ALA A 53 4.01 0.72 -7.53
N HIS A 54 2.78 0.34 -7.85
CA HIS A 54 2.39 -1.07 -7.99
C HIS A 54 3.11 -1.78 -9.14
N ARG A 55 3.32 -1.10 -10.27
CA ARG A 55 4.11 -1.65 -11.39
C ARG A 55 5.56 -1.91 -10.98
N ALA A 56 6.16 -0.97 -10.24
CA ALA A 56 7.50 -1.15 -9.69
C ALA A 56 7.58 -2.31 -8.68
N LEU A 57 6.54 -2.50 -7.85
CA LEU A 57 6.46 -3.65 -6.92
C LEU A 57 6.37 -4.99 -7.65
N LEU A 58 5.53 -5.09 -8.69
CA LEU A 58 5.42 -6.30 -9.50
C LEU A 58 6.74 -6.61 -10.23
N TRP A 59 7.42 -5.60 -10.76
CA TRP A 59 8.75 -5.78 -11.31
C TRP A 59 9.76 -6.22 -10.24
N ALA A 60 9.78 -5.57 -9.08
CA ALA A 60 10.69 -5.91 -7.99
C ALA A 60 10.50 -7.36 -7.50
N ALA A 61 9.30 -7.93 -7.63
CA ALA A 61 9.05 -9.33 -7.37
C ALA A 61 9.87 -10.25 -8.29
N THR A 62 10.06 -9.88 -9.56
CA THR A 62 10.84 -10.66 -10.53
C THR A 62 12.33 -10.75 -10.20
N ILE A 63 12.83 -9.83 -9.37
CA ILE A 63 14.22 -9.79 -8.88
C ILE A 63 14.33 -10.10 -7.38
N GLY A 64 13.25 -10.59 -6.75
CA GLY A 64 13.23 -11.00 -5.34
C GLY A 64 13.35 -9.85 -4.33
N LYS A 65 12.89 -8.65 -4.71
CA LYS A 65 13.03 -7.39 -3.95
C LYS A 65 11.70 -6.74 -3.59
N GLN A 66 10.57 -7.39 -3.86
CA GLN A 66 9.23 -6.82 -3.65
C GLN A 66 9.01 -6.34 -2.22
N ASP A 67 9.23 -7.19 -1.22
CA ASP A 67 9.01 -6.84 0.19
C ASP A 67 9.90 -5.68 0.62
N GLN A 68 11.17 -5.69 0.21
CA GLN A 68 12.11 -4.62 0.53
C GLN A 68 11.68 -3.28 -0.08
N LEU A 69 11.17 -3.30 -1.32
CA LEU A 69 10.68 -2.08 -1.97
C LEU A 69 9.37 -1.61 -1.34
N LEU A 70 8.48 -2.53 -0.98
CA LEU A 70 7.22 -2.22 -0.31
C LEU A 70 7.45 -1.56 1.05
N GLU A 71 8.35 -2.13 1.85
CA GLU A 71 8.74 -1.55 3.15
C GLU A 71 9.39 -0.18 2.99
N ALA A 72 10.27 0.00 2.00
CA ALA A 72 10.87 1.30 1.70
C ALA A 72 9.80 2.34 1.30
N MET A 73 8.81 1.95 0.49
CA MET A 73 7.69 2.82 0.13
C MET A 73 6.79 3.13 1.33
N TYR A 74 6.52 2.15 2.20
CA TYR A 74 5.72 2.36 3.41
C TYR A 74 6.42 3.26 4.41
N SER A 75 7.66 2.99 4.78
CA SER A 75 8.43 3.86 5.68
C SER A 75 8.62 5.26 5.07
N GLY A 76 8.95 5.33 3.78
CA GLY A 76 9.04 6.60 3.05
C GLY A 76 7.76 7.43 3.16
N TYR A 77 6.62 6.82 2.84
CA TYR A 77 5.33 7.53 2.82
C TYR A 77 4.76 7.80 4.21
N PHE A 78 4.66 6.78 5.07
CA PHE A 78 3.96 6.86 6.35
C PHE A 78 4.81 7.40 7.49
N GLU A 79 6.11 7.12 7.54
CA GLU A 79 6.98 7.59 8.64
C GLU A 79 7.67 8.91 8.28
N ASN A 80 8.06 9.07 7.01
CA ASN A 80 8.89 10.18 6.55
C ASN A 80 8.15 11.23 5.70
N SER A 81 6.84 11.06 5.48
CA SER A 81 6.01 11.94 4.63
C SER A 81 6.57 12.15 3.22
N ALA A 82 7.37 11.22 2.72
CA ALA A 82 8.00 11.32 1.41
C ALA A 82 6.95 11.05 0.30
N PRO A 83 7.05 11.76 -0.84
CA PRO A 83 6.17 11.50 -1.98
C PRO A 83 6.43 10.11 -2.58
N LEU A 84 5.42 9.57 -3.29
CA LEU A 84 5.47 8.26 -3.95
C LEU A 84 4.83 8.28 -5.36
N PHE A 85 4.53 9.47 -5.89
CA PHE A 85 3.58 9.62 -7.01
C PHE A 85 4.25 9.97 -8.34
N SER A 86 5.57 10.15 -8.36
CA SER A 86 6.34 10.35 -9.59
C SER A 86 7.37 9.24 -9.78
N HIS A 87 7.85 9.09 -11.02
CA HIS A 87 8.91 8.13 -11.32
C HIS A 87 10.17 8.39 -10.52
N GLN A 88 10.51 9.67 -10.29
CA GLN A 88 11.66 10.05 -9.50
C GLN A 88 11.50 9.64 -8.03
N ASP A 89 10.31 9.79 -7.46
CA ASP A 89 10.03 9.38 -6.08
C ASP A 89 10.23 7.86 -5.92
N ILE A 90 9.68 7.08 -6.86
CA ILE A 90 9.81 5.62 -6.87
C ILE A 90 11.28 5.19 -7.05
N CYS A 91 12.04 5.89 -7.88
CA CYS A 91 13.48 5.67 -8.06
C CYS A 91 14.26 5.88 -6.74
N VAL A 92 13.94 6.95 -5.99
CA VAL A 92 14.57 7.20 -4.68
C VAL A 92 14.29 6.07 -3.69
N MET A 93 13.07 5.55 -3.67
CA MET A 93 12.73 4.38 -2.82
C MET A 93 13.51 3.13 -3.23
N ALA A 94 13.65 2.89 -4.53
CA ALA A 94 14.42 1.77 -5.07
C ALA A 94 15.92 1.88 -4.72
N GLU A 95 16.51 3.06 -4.85
CA GLU A 95 17.92 3.31 -4.49
C GLU A 95 18.20 3.05 -3.02
N SER A 96 17.25 3.38 -2.13
CA SER A 96 17.39 3.17 -0.68
C SER A 96 17.63 1.70 -0.29
N ILE A 97 17.19 0.76 -1.15
CA ILE A 97 17.36 -0.68 -0.96
C ILE A 97 18.39 -1.31 -1.92
N GLY A 98 19.17 -0.48 -2.60
CA GLY A 98 20.25 -0.90 -3.49
C GLY A 98 19.82 -1.30 -4.90
N ILE A 99 18.63 -0.90 -5.35
CA ILE A 99 18.21 -1.05 -6.75
C ILE A 99 18.65 0.20 -7.52
N PRO A 100 19.37 0.08 -8.65
CA PRO A 100 19.71 1.23 -9.49
C PRO A 100 18.46 1.91 -10.04
N SER A 101 18.39 3.25 -9.95
CA SER A 101 17.29 4.04 -10.55
C SER A 101 17.05 3.70 -12.02
N SER A 102 18.11 3.41 -12.78
CA SER A 102 18.01 3.04 -14.20
C SER A 102 17.15 1.81 -14.47
N ASP A 103 17.11 0.88 -13.52
CA ASP A 103 16.47 -0.42 -13.71
C ASP A 103 14.95 -0.29 -13.50
N VAL A 104 14.55 0.42 -12.45
CA VAL A 104 13.14 0.73 -12.21
C VAL A 104 12.62 1.77 -13.22
N MET A 105 13.43 2.72 -13.65
CA MET A 105 13.03 3.72 -14.65
C MET A 105 12.66 3.07 -15.98
N GLN A 106 13.38 2.03 -16.43
CA GLN A 106 13.02 1.28 -17.65
C GLN A 106 11.61 0.69 -17.60
N VAL A 107 11.18 0.24 -16.41
CA VAL A 107 9.82 -0.27 -16.21
C VAL A 107 8.83 0.89 -16.29
N LEU A 108 9.10 1.97 -15.55
CA LEU A 108 8.23 3.13 -15.41
C LEU A 108 8.03 3.90 -16.74
N GLU A 109 9.03 3.93 -17.61
CA GLU A 109 8.97 4.54 -18.94
C GLU A 109 8.31 3.65 -20.01
N SER A 110 7.95 2.41 -19.66
CA SER A 110 7.24 1.47 -20.53
C SER A 110 5.80 1.22 -20.06
N ASP A 111 5.10 0.26 -20.66
CA ASP A 111 3.80 -0.25 -20.17
C ASP A 111 3.92 -1.57 -19.39
N GLN A 112 5.15 -2.03 -19.08
CA GLN A 112 5.38 -3.28 -18.36
C GLN A 112 4.61 -3.31 -17.04
N PHE A 113 4.01 -4.47 -16.73
CA PHE A 113 3.21 -4.73 -15.52
C PHE A 113 1.88 -3.95 -15.42
N HIS A 114 1.53 -3.10 -16.38
CA HIS A 114 0.28 -2.34 -16.32
C HIS A 114 -0.94 -3.28 -16.31
N SER A 115 -1.00 -4.25 -17.22
CA SER A 115 -2.10 -5.23 -17.30
C SER A 115 -2.23 -6.06 -16.02
N GLU A 116 -1.11 -6.37 -15.39
CA GLU A 116 -1.01 -7.19 -14.19
C GLU A 116 -1.55 -6.44 -12.96
N VAL A 117 -1.23 -5.14 -12.82
CA VAL A 117 -1.86 -4.32 -11.75
C VAL A 117 -3.38 -4.26 -11.92
N ILE A 118 -3.86 -4.13 -13.16
CA ILE A 118 -5.31 -4.13 -13.44
C ILE A 118 -5.92 -5.50 -13.12
N ALA A 119 -5.25 -6.59 -13.48
CA ALA A 119 -5.70 -7.95 -13.18
C ALA A 119 -5.78 -8.22 -11.68
N ASP A 120 -4.79 -7.80 -10.89
CA ASP A 120 -4.79 -7.94 -9.43
C ASP A 120 -5.94 -7.15 -8.79
N ARG A 121 -6.19 -5.92 -9.25
CA ARG A 121 -7.32 -5.11 -8.79
C ARG A 121 -8.65 -5.78 -9.10
N ASP A 122 -8.82 -6.28 -10.32
CA ASP A 122 -10.07 -6.89 -10.76
C ASP A 122 -10.30 -8.23 -10.04
N LEU A 123 -9.25 -9.00 -9.77
CA LEU A 123 -9.31 -10.20 -8.94
C LEU A 123 -9.73 -9.87 -7.51
N ALA A 124 -9.13 -8.84 -6.88
CA ALA A 124 -9.52 -8.41 -5.54
C ALA A 124 -11.02 -8.04 -5.47
N ALA A 125 -11.52 -7.33 -6.49
CA ALA A 125 -12.95 -6.99 -6.58
C ALA A 125 -13.84 -8.24 -6.76
N GLN A 126 -13.42 -9.22 -7.58
CA GLN A 126 -14.14 -10.50 -7.74
C GLN A 126 -14.20 -11.30 -6.43
N LEU A 127 -13.16 -11.18 -5.60
CA LEU A 127 -13.10 -11.79 -4.26
C LEU A 127 -13.86 -10.99 -3.19
N GLY A 128 -14.51 -9.89 -3.58
CA GLY A 128 -15.36 -9.07 -2.71
C GLY A 128 -14.63 -7.96 -1.96
N ALA A 129 -13.37 -7.66 -2.28
CA ALA A 129 -12.63 -6.58 -1.65
C ALA A 129 -13.19 -5.21 -2.09
N THR A 130 -13.59 -4.40 -1.11
CA THR A 130 -14.00 -2.99 -1.30
C THR A 130 -13.06 -2.01 -0.59
N GLY A 131 -12.05 -2.52 0.10
CA GLY A 131 -11.01 -1.78 0.82
C GLY A 131 -9.81 -2.67 1.12
N VAL A 132 -8.69 -2.06 1.48
CA VAL A 132 -7.43 -2.74 1.83
C VAL A 132 -6.99 -2.35 3.26
N PRO A 133 -6.22 -3.21 3.97
CA PRO A 133 -5.75 -4.52 3.54
C PRO A 133 -6.87 -5.57 3.49
N PHE A 134 -6.75 -6.53 2.58
CA PHE A 134 -7.68 -7.64 2.40
C PHE A 134 -6.88 -8.91 2.16
N PHE A 135 -7.11 -9.93 2.99
CA PHE A 135 -6.35 -11.18 2.97
C PHE A 135 -7.27 -12.31 2.56
N VAL A 136 -6.79 -13.18 1.67
CA VAL A 136 -7.53 -14.36 1.21
C VAL A 136 -6.68 -15.60 1.46
N PHE A 137 -7.20 -16.52 2.26
CA PHE A 137 -6.59 -17.80 2.58
C PHE A 137 -7.27 -18.90 1.76
N ASP A 138 -6.45 -19.64 0.99
CA ASP A 138 -6.87 -20.78 0.17
C ASP A 138 -8.06 -20.48 -0.77
N MET A 139 -8.14 -19.24 -1.28
CA MET A 139 -9.23 -18.74 -2.15
C MET A 139 -10.64 -18.92 -1.56
N LYS A 140 -10.75 -19.05 -0.24
CA LYS A 140 -12.00 -19.42 0.44
C LYS A 140 -12.32 -18.58 1.65
N PHE A 141 -11.31 -18.24 2.47
CA PHE A 141 -11.49 -17.46 3.68
C PHE A 141 -10.95 -16.05 3.48
N GLY A 142 -11.78 -15.03 3.73
CA GLY A 142 -11.40 -13.63 3.58
C GLY A 142 -11.33 -12.91 4.93
N ILE A 143 -10.30 -12.11 5.14
CA ILE A 143 -10.20 -11.14 6.25
C ILE A 143 -10.14 -9.74 5.65
N SER A 144 -11.05 -8.87 6.09
CA SER A 144 -11.08 -7.46 5.69
C SER A 144 -10.55 -6.56 6.80
N GLY A 145 -9.59 -5.71 6.45
CA GLY A 145 -8.95 -4.75 7.35
C GLY A 145 -7.79 -5.34 8.16
N ALA A 146 -7.09 -4.45 8.87
CA ALA A 146 -6.04 -4.81 9.82
C ALA A 146 -6.69 -5.36 11.11
N GLN A 147 -7.00 -6.64 11.12
CA GLN A 147 -7.61 -7.32 12.27
C GLN A 147 -6.55 -7.71 13.33
N PRO A 148 -6.96 -7.99 14.58
CA PRO A 148 -6.07 -8.54 15.60
C PRO A 148 -5.44 -9.87 15.18
N LEU A 149 -4.24 -10.16 15.69
CA LEU A 149 -3.49 -11.39 15.39
C LEU A 149 -4.30 -12.67 15.65
N GLU A 150 -5.11 -12.68 16.70
CA GLU A 150 -5.95 -13.82 17.08
C GLU A 150 -6.90 -14.21 15.94
N HIS A 151 -7.48 -13.22 15.25
CA HIS A 151 -8.41 -13.47 14.15
C HIS A 151 -7.70 -14.08 12.93
N PHE A 152 -6.46 -13.67 12.67
CA PHE A 152 -5.61 -14.29 11.66
C PHE A 152 -5.30 -15.75 12.02
N ILE A 153 -4.94 -16.04 13.27
CA ILE A 153 -4.64 -17.41 13.75
C ILE A 153 -5.87 -18.31 13.62
N GLU A 154 -7.05 -17.85 14.05
CA GLU A 154 -8.31 -18.60 13.94
C GLU A 154 -8.67 -18.93 12.49
N THR A 155 -8.52 -17.95 11.60
CA THR A 155 -8.81 -18.13 10.17
C THR A 155 -7.83 -19.10 9.52
N LEU A 156 -6.53 -18.98 9.82
CA LEU A 156 -5.50 -19.90 9.33
C LEU A 156 -5.75 -21.34 9.80
N ASN A 157 -6.11 -21.53 11.08
CA ASN A 157 -6.44 -22.85 11.62
C ASN A 157 -7.67 -23.46 10.93
N SER A 158 -8.69 -22.65 10.67
CA SER A 158 -9.90 -23.08 9.96
C SER A 158 -9.58 -23.47 8.51
N ALA A 159 -8.82 -22.63 7.80
CA ALA A 159 -8.38 -22.91 6.43
C ALA A 159 -7.53 -24.18 6.35
N TRP A 160 -6.65 -24.40 7.34
CA TRP A 160 -5.83 -25.61 7.40
C TRP A 160 -6.66 -26.86 7.66
N ALA A 161 -7.63 -26.81 8.58
CA ALA A 161 -8.47 -27.94 8.93
C ALA A 161 -9.37 -28.41 7.77
N GLU A 162 -9.85 -27.50 6.93
CA GLU A 162 -10.70 -27.83 5.77
C GLU A 162 -9.93 -28.30 4.54
N LYS A 163 -8.61 -28.12 4.52
CA LYS A 163 -7.72 -28.66 3.47
C LYS A 163 -7.40 -30.14 3.68
N ALA A 164 -7.51 -30.62 4.92
CA ALA A 164 -7.29 -32.02 5.31
C ALA A 164 -8.50 -32.91 5.01
#